data_AF-A0A853MBZ4-F1
#
_entry.id   AF-A0A853MBZ4-F1
#
_cell.length_a   1.000
_cell.length_b   1.000
_cell.length_c   1.000
_cell.angle_alpha   90.00
_cell.angle_beta   90.00
_cell.angle_gamma   90.00
#
_symmetry.space_group_name_H-M   'P 1'
#
loop_
_entity.id
_entity.type
_entity.pdbx_description
1 polymer ?
#
loop_
_entity_poly.entity_id
_entity_poly.type
_entity_poly.pdbx_seq_one_letter_code
_entity_poly.pdbx_strand_id
1 'polypeptide(L)'
;MKSQDFRKADIETAIVMLAVANRQSEGWLRTEDAENFTCKELRTIDNLWLKYSQGKFGISVQQEIYKNLGGTKQFDVNVWRSFGDRVGWRKDGSWLKYSDLNNFSLSAPTGHLPWVGVVGGGREGFFWFLWVVVEGRFPS
;
A
#
# COMPACT_ATOMS: atom_id res chain seq x y z
N MET A 1 5.14 -7.94 23.40
CA MET A 1 4.05 -7.49 22.50
C MET A 1 3.57 -8.71 21.72
N LYS A 2 2.41 -9.28 22.06
CA LYS A 2 1.95 -10.60 21.58
C LYS A 2 0.53 -10.59 21.02
N SER A 3 0.16 -9.51 20.32
CA SER A 3 -1.00 -9.48 19.45
C SER A 3 -0.63 -8.72 18.19
N GLN A 4 -0.27 -9.44 17.14
CA GLN A 4 -0.15 -8.87 15.79
C GLN A 4 -1.55 -8.52 15.30
N ASP A 5 -2.04 -7.35 15.70
CA ASP A 5 -3.28 -6.79 15.18
C ASP A 5 -2.96 -5.99 13.93
N PHE A 6 -2.74 -6.71 12.82
CA PHE A 6 -2.39 -6.07 11.54
C PHE A 6 -3.49 -5.16 11.02
N ARG A 7 -4.76 -5.41 11.40
CA ARG A 7 -5.86 -4.53 11.06
C ARG A 7 -5.71 -3.17 11.74
N LYS A 8 -5.42 -3.16 13.05
CA LYS A 8 -5.12 -1.89 13.74
C LYS A 8 -3.87 -1.23 13.18
N ALA A 9 -2.80 -1.98 12.93
CA ALA A 9 -1.57 -1.41 12.35
C ALA A 9 -1.81 -0.75 10.99
N ASP A 10 -2.69 -1.34 10.17
CA ASP A 10 -3.10 -0.80 8.87
C ASP A 10 -3.94 0.47 8.99
N ILE A 11 -4.91 0.49 9.92
CA ILE A 11 -5.69 1.69 10.25
C ILE A 11 -4.77 2.82 10.75
N GLU A 12 -3.86 2.53 11.69
CA GLU A 12 -2.90 3.51 12.21
C GLU A 12 -1.96 4.01 11.12
N THR A 13 -1.52 3.13 10.21
CA THR A 13 -0.74 3.52 9.04
C THR A 13 -1.51 4.53 8.19
N ALA A 14 -2.78 4.26 7.86
CA ALA A 14 -3.61 5.18 7.10
C ALA A 14 -3.80 6.53 7.81
N ILE A 15 -4.06 6.53 9.11
CA ILE A 15 -4.21 7.76 9.93
C ILE A 15 -2.93 8.60 9.89
N VAL A 16 -1.77 7.99 10.13
CA VAL A 16 -0.49 8.69 10.11
C VAL A 16 -0.21 9.28 8.72
N MET A 17 -0.51 8.52 7.67
CA MET A 17 -0.29 9.00 6.31
C MET A 17 -1.20 10.18 5.96
N LEU A 18 -2.48 10.12 6.34
CA LEU A 18 -3.39 11.26 6.18
C LEU A 18 -2.95 12.48 7.01
N ALA A 19 -2.39 12.27 8.20
CA ALA A 19 -1.88 13.36 9.03
C ALA A 19 -0.65 14.04 8.41
N VAL A 20 0.30 13.27 7.89
CA VAL A 20 1.49 13.82 7.18
C VAL A 20 1.08 14.63 5.96
N ALA A 21 0.07 14.17 5.23
CA ALA A 21 -0.48 14.88 4.08
C ALA A 21 -1.40 16.07 4.44
N ASN A 22 -1.74 16.27 5.72
CA ASN A 22 -2.77 17.22 6.16
C ASN A 22 -4.16 16.99 5.50
N ARG A 23 -4.58 15.72 5.41
CA ARG A 23 -5.82 15.28 4.72
C ARG A 23 -6.71 14.36 5.54
N GLN A 24 -6.65 14.51 6.86
CA GLN A 24 -7.43 13.71 7.80
C GLN A 24 -8.93 13.87 7.59
N SER A 25 -9.39 15.06 7.20
CA SER A 25 -10.81 15.34 6.92
C SER A 25 -11.33 14.64 5.66
N GLU A 26 -10.46 14.42 4.68
CA GLU A 26 -10.83 13.86 3.39
C GLU A 26 -10.76 12.35 3.40
N GLY A 27 -9.84 11.78 4.18
CA GLY A 27 -9.71 10.33 4.32
C GLY A 27 -9.05 9.65 3.12
N TRP A 28 -8.45 10.41 2.20
CA TRP A 28 -7.73 9.89 1.04
C TRP A 28 -6.56 10.79 0.60
N LEU A 29 -5.63 10.22 -0.17
CA LEU A 29 -4.40 10.88 -0.67
C LEU A 29 -4.48 11.06 -2.19
N ARG A 30 -4.06 12.22 -2.68
CA ARG A 30 -3.80 12.57 -4.09
C ARG A 30 -2.33 12.33 -4.41
N THR A 31 -2.02 12.31 -5.69
CA THR A 31 -0.63 12.29 -6.17
C THR A 31 0.20 13.43 -5.59
N GLU A 32 -0.32 14.67 -5.53
CA GLU A 32 0.43 15.81 -4.97
C GLU A 32 0.72 15.65 -3.47
N ASP A 33 -0.13 14.94 -2.73
CA ASP A 33 0.05 14.74 -1.29
C ASP A 33 1.25 13.85 -0.98
N ALA A 34 1.71 13.08 -1.96
CA ALA A 34 2.89 12.24 -1.84
C ALA A 34 4.18 13.08 -1.63
N GLU A 35 4.21 14.33 -2.12
CA GLU A 35 5.35 15.25 -1.95
C GLU A 35 5.60 15.62 -0.48
N ASN A 36 4.57 15.57 0.36
CA ASN A 36 4.65 15.87 1.79
C ASN A 36 5.40 14.78 2.59
N PHE A 37 5.61 13.59 2.01
CA PHE A 37 6.30 12.49 2.68
C PHE A 37 7.80 12.54 2.45
N THR A 38 8.56 12.50 3.54
CA THR A 38 10.00 12.28 3.47
C THR A 38 10.31 10.81 3.19
N CYS A 39 11.45 10.53 2.54
CA CYS A 39 11.95 9.17 2.35
C CYS A 39 12.09 8.43 3.70
N LYS A 40 12.43 9.17 4.76
CA LYS A 40 12.63 8.63 6.10
C LYS A 40 11.33 8.10 6.71
N GLU A 41 10.22 8.82 6.54
CA GLU A 41 8.91 8.39 7.05
C GLU A 41 8.42 7.14 6.32
N LEU A 42 8.50 7.13 4.99
CA LEU A 42 8.11 5.97 4.17
C LEU A 42 8.94 4.73 4.52
N ARG A 43 10.26 4.87 4.68
CA ARG A 43 11.13 3.78 5.15
C ARG A 43 10.81 3.33 6.57
N THR A 44 10.42 4.26 7.45
CA THR A 44 10.06 3.89 8.83
C THR A 44 8.80 3.04 8.85
N ILE A 45 7.76 3.44 8.10
CA ILE A 45 6.54 2.66 7.92
C ILE A 45 6.87 1.28 7.34
N ASP A 46 7.64 1.24 6.25
CA ASP A 46 8.00 -0.01 5.58
C ASP A 46 8.80 -0.97 6.50
N ASN A 47 9.80 -0.45 7.22
CA ASN A 47 10.60 -1.24 8.16
C ASN A 47 9.77 -1.83 9.30
N LEU A 48 8.75 -1.11 9.78
CA LEU A 48 7.83 -1.63 10.79
C LEU A 48 7.00 -2.79 10.21
N TRP A 49 6.45 -2.62 9.01
CA TRP A 49 5.73 -3.68 8.32
C TRP A 49 6.60 -4.91 8.10
N LEU A 50 7.81 -4.75 7.54
CA LEU A 50 8.74 -5.85 7.33
C LEU A 50 9.08 -6.58 8.63
N LYS A 51 9.46 -5.83 9.68
CA LYS A 51 9.88 -6.40 10.97
C LYS A 51 8.78 -7.23 11.62
N TYR A 52 7.55 -6.70 11.66
CA TYR A 52 6.45 -7.37 12.35
C TYR A 52 5.71 -8.40 11.49
N SER A 53 5.90 -8.37 10.17
CA SER A 53 5.29 -9.34 9.25
C SER A 53 6.23 -10.46 8.79
N GLN A 54 7.46 -10.54 9.33
CA GLN A 54 8.49 -11.47 8.86
C GLN A 54 8.83 -11.26 7.37
N GLY A 55 8.89 -9.99 6.95
CA GLY A 55 9.18 -9.59 5.57
C GLY A 55 8.01 -9.78 4.59
N LYS A 56 6.82 -10.14 5.07
CA LYS A 56 5.69 -10.50 4.22
C LYS A 56 4.88 -9.30 3.71
N PHE A 57 4.86 -8.22 4.47
CA PHE A 57 4.09 -7.01 4.22
C PHE A 57 5.03 -5.80 4.20
N GLY A 58 4.63 -4.76 3.47
CA GLY A 58 5.44 -3.56 3.28
C GLY A 58 5.22 -2.91 1.92
N ILE A 59 5.53 -1.62 1.85
CA ILE A 59 5.52 -0.83 0.62
C ILE A 59 6.61 -1.34 -0.34
N SER A 60 7.78 -1.72 0.17
CA SER A 60 8.87 -2.32 -0.63
C SER A 60 8.49 -3.69 -1.19
N VAL A 61 7.76 -4.50 -0.43
CA VAL A 61 7.24 -5.79 -0.89
C VAL A 61 6.23 -5.60 -2.03
N GLN A 62 5.31 -4.65 -1.88
CA GLN A 62 4.36 -4.27 -2.94
C GLN A 62 5.09 -3.75 -4.17
N GLN A 63 6.14 -2.94 -3.98
CA GLN A 63 6.99 -2.45 -5.06
C GLN A 63 7.61 -3.58 -5.87
N GLU A 64 8.21 -4.55 -5.19
CA GLU A 64 8.85 -5.69 -5.83
C GLU A 64 7.83 -6.52 -6.63
N ILE A 65 6.67 -6.80 -6.06
CA ILE A 65 5.59 -7.51 -6.73
C ILE A 65 5.14 -6.76 -8.00
N TYR A 66 4.90 -5.45 -7.89
CA TYR A 66 4.46 -4.63 -9.03
C TYR A 66 5.49 -4.65 -10.17
N LYS A 67 6.79 -4.47 -9.86
CA LYS A 67 7.88 -4.53 -10.84
C LYS A 67 7.98 -5.92 -11.49
N ASN A 68 7.89 -6.99 -10.70
CA ASN A 68 7.97 -8.36 -11.20
C ASN A 68 6.80 -8.73 -12.14
N LEU A 69 5.67 -8.02 -12.04
CA LEU A 69 4.53 -8.16 -12.95
C LEU A 69 4.66 -7.29 -14.22
N GLY A 70 5.81 -6.64 -14.44
CA GLY A 70 6.04 -5.76 -15.58
C GLY A 70 5.56 -4.32 -15.34
N GLY A 71 5.29 -3.94 -14.09
CA GLY A 71 4.87 -2.59 -13.72
C GLY A 71 5.90 -1.53 -14.09
N THR A 72 5.43 -0.49 -14.77
CA THR A 72 6.24 0.68 -15.14
C THR A 72 5.62 1.96 -14.57
N LYS A 73 6.25 3.10 -14.86
CA LYS A 73 5.70 4.44 -14.59
C LYS A 73 4.44 4.75 -15.39
N GLN A 74 4.16 4.01 -16.46
CA GLN A 74 2.94 4.19 -17.22
C GLN A 74 1.87 3.26 -16.63
N PHE A 75 0.67 3.82 -16.39
CA PHE A 75 -0.45 3.02 -15.90
C PHE A 75 -0.82 1.96 -16.95
N ASP A 76 -0.65 0.70 -16.57
CA ASP A 76 -1.19 -0.44 -17.31
C ASP A 76 -2.27 -1.11 -16.46
N VAL A 77 -3.50 -1.10 -16.96
CA VAL A 77 -4.66 -1.67 -16.27
C VAL A 77 -4.54 -3.17 -16.06
N ASN A 78 -3.87 -3.91 -16.95
CA ASN A 78 -3.69 -5.35 -16.85
C ASN A 78 -2.65 -5.69 -15.80
N VAL A 79 -1.56 -4.91 -15.72
CA VAL A 79 -0.57 -5.05 -14.65
C VAL A 79 -1.20 -4.68 -13.30
N TRP A 80 -1.97 -3.59 -13.24
CA TRP A 80 -2.64 -3.18 -12.00
C TRP A 80 -3.65 -4.22 -11.51
N ARG A 81 -4.41 -4.81 -12.44
CA ARG A 81 -5.31 -5.93 -12.17
C ARG A 81 -4.57 -7.15 -11.64
N SER A 82 -3.49 -7.55 -12.30
CA SER A 82 -2.64 -8.68 -11.90
C SER A 82 -2.01 -8.44 -10.53
N PHE A 83 -1.59 -7.21 -10.24
CA PHE A 83 -1.09 -6.81 -8.94
C PHE A 83 -2.16 -6.98 -7.87
N GLY A 84 -3.35 -6.42 -8.09
CA GLY A 84 -4.49 -6.56 -7.17
C GLY A 84 -4.86 -8.01 -6.89
N ASP A 85 -4.83 -8.88 -7.90
CA ASP A 85 -5.05 -10.32 -7.73
C ASP A 85 -3.92 -10.95 -6.89
N ARG A 86 -2.65 -10.59 -7.16
CA ARG A 86 -1.47 -11.15 -6.50
C ARG A 86 -1.37 -10.80 -5.01
N VAL A 87 -1.80 -9.60 -4.63
CA VAL A 87 -1.80 -9.13 -3.23
C VAL A 87 -3.15 -9.37 -2.54
N GLY A 88 -4.16 -9.88 -3.23
CA GLY A 88 -5.46 -10.21 -2.66
C GLY A 88 -6.39 -9.00 -2.43
N TRP A 89 -6.27 -7.96 -3.24
CA TRP A 89 -7.19 -6.80 -3.24
C TRP A 89 -8.30 -6.94 -4.28
N ARG A 90 -8.29 -8.02 -5.04
CA ARG A 90 -9.32 -8.35 -6.02
C ARG A 90 -9.79 -9.78 -5.82
N LYS A 91 -11.07 -10.00 -6.12
CA LYS A 91 -11.72 -11.30 -6.11
C LYS A 91 -12.74 -11.35 -7.24
N ASP A 92 -12.73 -12.44 -8.01
CA ASP A 92 -13.67 -12.68 -9.11
C ASP A 92 -13.77 -11.47 -10.08
N GLY A 93 -12.62 -10.88 -10.39
CA GLY A 93 -12.50 -9.74 -11.30
C GLY A 93 -12.80 -8.36 -10.69
N SER A 94 -13.31 -8.31 -9.46
CA SER A 94 -13.75 -7.07 -8.79
C SER A 94 -12.76 -6.61 -7.71
N TRP A 95 -12.58 -5.29 -7.57
CA TRP A 95 -11.80 -4.71 -6.47
C TRP A 95 -12.57 -4.76 -5.16
N LEU A 96 -11.91 -5.20 -4.10
CA LEU A 96 -12.47 -5.28 -2.75
C LEU A 96 -12.45 -3.91 -2.08
N LYS A 97 -13.43 -3.64 -1.20
CA LYS A 97 -13.37 -2.52 -0.25
C LYS A 97 -12.66 -2.95 1.04
N TYR A 98 -12.35 -1.99 1.92
CA TYR A 98 -11.70 -2.28 3.22
C TYR A 98 -12.51 -3.28 4.01
N SER A 99 -13.82 -3.03 4.02
CA SER A 99 -14.82 -3.85 4.69
C SER A 99 -14.82 -5.30 4.23
N ASP A 100 -14.37 -5.55 3.01
CA ASP A 100 -14.40 -6.86 2.37
C ASP A 100 -13.07 -7.60 2.57
N LEU A 101 -12.01 -6.92 3.01
CA LEU A 101 -10.77 -7.55 3.44
C LEU A 101 -11.02 -8.30 4.75
N ASN A 102 -10.88 -9.62 4.71
CA ASN A 102 -11.15 -10.48 5.86
C ASN A 102 -9.89 -11.14 6.45
N ASN A 103 -8.72 -10.96 5.84
CA ASN A 103 -7.49 -11.62 6.27
C ASN A 103 -6.39 -10.62 6.68
N PHE A 104 -6.42 -10.23 7.96
CA PHE A 104 -5.38 -9.41 8.60
C PHE A 104 -4.40 -10.27 9.41
N SER A 105 -3.89 -11.35 8.81
CA SER A 105 -2.96 -12.27 9.45
C SER A 105 -1.80 -12.60 8.53
N LEU A 106 -0.76 -13.25 9.07
CA LEU A 106 0.35 -13.76 8.26
C LEU A 106 -0.05 -14.82 7.22
N SER A 107 -1.28 -15.33 7.24
CA SER A 107 -1.78 -16.22 6.18
C SER A 107 -2.23 -15.48 4.92
N ALA A 108 -2.40 -14.15 4.96
CA ALA A 108 -2.77 -13.35 3.80
C ALA A 108 -1.70 -13.43 2.68
N PRO A 109 -1.99 -13.01 1.45
CA PRO A 109 -0.98 -12.97 0.38
C PRO A 109 0.21 -12.05 0.74
N THR A 110 1.40 -12.34 0.21
CA THR A 110 2.55 -11.43 0.31
C THR A 110 2.20 -10.08 -0.32
N GLY A 111 2.55 -8.98 0.36
CA GLY A 111 2.21 -7.61 -0.06
C GLY A 111 0.76 -7.19 0.22
N HIS A 112 -0.06 -8.01 0.88
CA HIS A 112 -1.46 -7.68 1.17
C HIS A 112 -1.64 -6.39 1.96
N LEU A 113 -0.70 -6.09 2.85
CA LEU A 113 -0.70 -4.88 3.68
C LEU A 113 0.64 -4.13 3.53
N PRO A 114 0.67 -2.81 3.80
CA PRO A 114 -0.47 -1.96 4.14
C PRO A 114 -1.38 -1.66 2.94
N TRP A 115 -2.66 -1.45 3.16
CA TRP A 115 -3.63 -1.21 2.08
C TRP A 115 -3.76 0.28 1.69
N VAL A 116 -2.64 0.92 1.38
CA VAL A 116 -2.60 2.37 1.17
C VAL A 116 -3.05 2.78 -0.25
N GLY A 117 -2.82 1.91 -1.25
CA GLY A 117 -3.09 2.21 -2.67
C GLY A 117 -4.58 2.29 -3.06
N VAL A 118 -5.51 1.89 -2.18
CA VAL A 118 -6.96 1.95 -2.46
C VAL A 118 -7.67 3.03 -1.63
N VAL A 119 -6.95 3.69 -0.72
CA VAL A 119 -7.50 4.81 0.06
C VAL A 119 -7.90 5.98 -0.86
N GLY A 120 -7.23 6.16 -2.01
CA GLY A 120 -7.70 7.02 -3.11
C GLY A 120 -8.50 6.21 -4.14
N GLY A 121 -9.80 6.41 -4.23
CA GLY A 121 -10.69 5.65 -5.12
C GLY A 121 -10.15 5.48 -6.55
N GLY A 122 -9.84 4.23 -6.93
CA GLY A 122 -9.53 3.86 -8.31
C GLY A 122 -8.18 4.41 -8.82
N ARG A 123 -8.24 5.29 -9.83
CA ARG A 123 -7.06 5.74 -10.58
C ARG A 123 -6.14 6.66 -9.77
N GLU A 124 -6.70 7.48 -8.88
CA GLU A 124 -5.93 8.41 -8.04
C GLU A 124 -5.08 7.69 -7.00
N GLY A 125 -5.63 6.66 -6.35
CA GLY A 125 -4.86 5.80 -5.43
C GLY A 125 -3.75 5.03 -6.15
N PHE A 126 -4.00 4.61 -7.39
CA PHE A 126 -2.94 4.03 -8.24
C PHE A 126 -1.82 5.03 -8.51
N PHE A 127 -2.12 6.27 -8.90
CA PHE A 127 -1.08 7.26 -9.20
C PHE A 127 -0.27 7.67 -7.96
N TRP A 128 -0.95 7.81 -6.82
CA TRP A 128 -0.27 7.99 -5.54
C TRP A 128 0.66 6.81 -5.21
N PHE A 129 0.15 5.58 -5.35
CA PHE A 129 0.94 4.35 -5.16
C PHE A 129 2.16 4.34 -6.08
N LEU A 130 1.96 4.59 -7.38
CA LEU A 130 3.02 4.64 -8.37
C LEU A 130 4.08 5.69 -8.03
N TRP A 131 3.68 6.88 -7.57
CA TRP A 131 4.63 7.91 -7.14
C TRP A 131 5.51 7.42 -5.99
N VAL A 132 4.90 6.85 -4.95
CA VAL A 132 5.61 6.30 -3.78
C VAL A 132 6.50 5.12 -4.16
N VAL A 133 6.04 4.29 -5.10
CA VAL A 133 6.60 2.97 -5.40
C VAL A 133 7.55 2.98 -6.60
N VAL A 134 7.46 3.93 -7.52
CA VAL A 134 8.19 3.88 -8.81
C VAL A 134 8.99 5.15 -9.09
N GLU A 135 8.62 6.31 -8.54
CA GLU A 135 9.29 7.58 -8.86
C GLU A 135 10.46 7.98 -7.94
N GLY A 136 10.90 7.09 -7.03
CA GLY A 136 12.30 7.09 -6.58
C GLY A 136 12.60 7.77 -5.23
N ARG A 137 11.92 7.35 -4.14
CA ARG A 137 12.29 7.74 -2.76
C ARG A 137 12.55 6.59 -1.78
N PHE A 138 12.59 5.35 -2.25
CA PHE A 138 13.30 4.27 -1.56
C PHE A 138 14.69 4.07 -2.22
N PRO A 139 15.74 4.82 -1.82
CA PRO A 139 17.10 4.41 -2.16
C PRO A 139 17.39 3.04 -1.56
N SER A 140 17.97 2.19 -2.40
CA SER A 140 18.70 0.97 -2.06
C SER A 140 19.58 1.14 -0.82
#